data_AF-A0A9W9JEN4-F1
#
_entry.id   AF-A0A9W9JEN4-F1
#
_cell.length_a   1.000
_cell.length_b   1.000
_cell.length_c   1.000
_cell.angle_alpha   90.00
_cell.angle_beta   90.00
_cell.angle_gamma   90.00
#
_symmetry.space_group_name_H-M   'P 1'
#
loop_
_entity.id
_entity.type
_entity.pdbx_description
1 polymer ?
#
loop_
_entity_poly.entity_id
_entity_poly.type
_entity_poly.pdbx_seq_one_letter_code
_entity_poly.pdbx_strand_id
1 'polypeptide(L)'
;MHLGSQITWLLVTGGALTCAQSSSSSASSSSTSCALTSGDTQVLQYTWALSKFLNNFYSSVALNSSVASQVSNSTSASKVLANLQGIEHADNLTVEAVRELSSKAPNFKEPSCSYTYPSISNIHSFVQYAYQFESTLCGAFIGAAGYTKSPEVSFLLARLAAEHSSHAIYISSRLNSSMFMANSSSLIPAYAPTQVLMTGNVTGSLGSYLGGCVSAPSNPCGALKIGPLEANITSSVVAGSSSTPLGGSSSSSMSSSASASGSASARLH
;
A
#
# COMPACT_ATOMS: atom_id res chain seq x y z
N MET A 1 46.23 26.56 -12.96
CA MET A 1 45.66 25.46 -13.74
C MET A 1 44.21 25.29 -13.31
N HIS A 2 43.28 25.78 -14.12
CA HIS A 2 41.84 25.61 -13.96
C HIS A 2 41.45 24.29 -14.61
N LEU A 3 40.82 23.38 -13.86
CA LEU A 3 40.03 22.29 -14.43
C LEU A 3 38.63 22.38 -13.84
N GLY A 4 37.68 22.70 -14.71
CA GLY A 4 36.27 22.72 -14.40
C GLY A 4 35.69 21.32 -14.30
N SER A 5 34.63 21.20 -13.51
CA SER A 5 33.67 20.10 -13.60
C SER A 5 32.27 20.72 -13.60
N GLN A 6 31.67 20.73 -14.78
CA GLN A 6 30.28 21.13 -14.99
C GLN A 6 29.41 19.93 -14.58
N ILE A 7 28.71 20.04 -13.44
CA ILE A 7 27.64 19.11 -13.10
C ILE A 7 26.36 19.66 -13.73
N THR A 8 25.99 19.08 -14.86
CA THR A 8 24.73 19.35 -15.56
C THR A 8 23.57 18.87 -14.69
N TRP A 9 22.72 19.81 -14.26
CA TRP A 9 21.43 19.52 -13.67
C TRP A 9 20.53 18.85 -14.72
N LEU A 10 20.16 17.59 -14.49
CA LEU A 10 19.11 16.93 -15.25
C LEU A 10 17.76 17.42 -14.73
N LEU A 11 17.16 18.39 -15.41
CA LEU A 11 15.76 18.75 -15.27
C LEU A 11 14.91 17.62 -15.86
N VAL A 12 14.26 16.83 -15.00
CA VAL A 12 13.16 15.96 -15.41
C VAL A 12 11.95 16.85 -15.67
N THR A 13 11.79 17.22 -16.93
CA THR A 13 10.55 17.80 -17.45
C THR A 13 9.44 16.76 -17.39
N GLY A 14 8.27 17.18 -16.91
CA GLY A 14 7.07 16.35 -16.83
C GLY A 14 6.72 15.74 -18.18
N GLY A 15 6.96 14.45 -18.31
CA GLY A 15 6.39 13.63 -19.37
C GLY A 15 4.94 13.33 -19.01
N ALA A 16 4.01 13.87 -19.79
CA ALA A 16 2.66 13.34 -19.83
C ALA A 16 2.75 11.84 -20.12
N LEU A 17 2.23 11.02 -19.21
CA LEU A 17 2.00 9.59 -19.44
C LEU A 17 0.91 9.48 -20.52
N THR A 18 1.34 9.45 -21.78
CA THR A 18 0.50 9.05 -22.91
C THR A 18 0.27 7.56 -22.79
N CYS A 19 -0.89 7.17 -22.26
CA CYS A 19 -1.38 5.81 -22.41
C CYS A 19 -1.44 5.50 -23.92
N ALA A 20 -0.71 4.48 -24.36
CA ALA A 20 -0.79 3.99 -25.73
C ALA A 20 -2.22 3.49 -26.01
N GLN A 21 -3.00 4.33 -26.67
CA GLN A 21 -4.37 4.02 -27.09
C GLN A 21 -4.27 3.45 -28.50
N SER A 22 -4.27 2.12 -28.61
CA SER A 22 -4.41 1.45 -29.90
C SER A 22 -5.84 1.66 -30.41
N SER A 23 -6.03 2.69 -31.23
CA SER A 23 -7.27 2.95 -31.95
C SER A 23 -7.48 1.88 -33.02
N SER A 24 -8.31 0.87 -32.72
CA SER A 24 -8.92 -0.01 -33.72
C SER A 24 -10.43 0.24 -33.72
N SER A 25 -10.85 1.12 -34.61
CA SER A 25 -12.25 1.45 -34.87
C SER A 25 -12.93 0.32 -35.65
N SER A 26 -13.67 -0.55 -34.96
CA SER A 26 -14.93 -1.18 -35.42
C SER A 26 -15.34 -2.37 -34.51
N ALA A 27 -16.24 -2.13 -33.56
CA ALA A 27 -17.29 -3.07 -33.14
C ALA A 27 -18.21 -2.40 -32.12
N SER A 28 -19.47 -2.26 -32.52
CA SER A 28 -20.63 -2.06 -31.67
C SER A 28 -20.64 -3.05 -30.48
N SER A 29 -21.11 -2.58 -29.32
CA SER A 29 -21.45 -3.33 -28.10
C SER A 29 -20.33 -4.10 -27.40
N SER A 30 -19.56 -3.45 -26.52
CA SER A 30 -18.98 -4.03 -25.28
C SER A 30 -18.18 -3.01 -24.45
N SER A 31 -18.68 -2.65 -23.25
CA SER A 31 -17.85 -2.46 -22.03
C SER A 31 -18.66 -2.00 -20.81
N THR A 32 -19.85 -2.56 -20.59
CA THR A 32 -20.49 -2.50 -19.24
C THR A 32 -19.66 -3.26 -18.19
N SER A 33 -18.63 -4.01 -18.61
CA SER A 33 -17.77 -4.85 -17.76
C SER A 33 -16.69 -4.10 -16.97
N CYS A 34 -16.41 -2.83 -17.27
CA CYS A 34 -15.38 -2.04 -16.57
C CYS A 34 -15.93 -0.77 -15.90
N ALA A 35 -17.24 -0.53 -15.99
CA ALA A 35 -17.87 0.62 -15.36
C ALA A 35 -17.97 0.45 -13.84
N LEU A 36 -18.00 1.54 -13.09
CA LEU A 36 -18.20 1.51 -11.64
C LEU A 36 -19.58 0.93 -11.32
N THR A 37 -19.60 -0.03 -10.39
CA THR A 37 -20.81 -0.69 -9.93
C THR A 37 -21.27 -0.14 -8.57
N SER A 38 -22.46 -0.56 -8.12
CA SER A 38 -22.91 -0.27 -6.75
C SER A 38 -22.01 -0.89 -5.67
N GLY A 39 -21.37 -2.04 -5.96
CA GLY A 39 -20.36 -2.65 -5.07
C GLY A 39 -19.12 -1.76 -4.95
N ASP A 40 -18.63 -1.25 -6.08
CA ASP A 40 -17.51 -0.30 -6.10
C ASP A 40 -17.83 0.99 -5.35
N THR A 41 -19.09 1.43 -5.40
CA THR A 41 -19.55 2.60 -4.63
C THR A 41 -19.42 2.38 -3.13
N GLN A 42 -19.79 1.20 -2.62
CA GLN A 42 -19.61 0.86 -1.20
C GLN A 42 -18.13 0.83 -0.81
N VAL A 43 -17.26 0.31 -1.70
CA VAL A 43 -15.81 0.32 -1.48
C VAL A 43 -15.27 1.76 -1.43
N LEU A 44 -15.73 2.63 -2.33
CA LEU A 44 -15.32 4.05 -2.35
C LEU A 44 -15.81 4.80 -1.12
N GLN A 45 -17.02 4.52 -0.62
CA GLN A 45 -17.51 5.08 0.65
C GLN A 45 -16.65 4.63 1.84
N TYR A 46 -16.35 3.33 1.92
CA TYR A 46 -15.43 2.78 2.92
C TYR A 46 -14.06 3.47 2.86
N THR A 47 -13.51 3.60 1.65
CA THR A 47 -12.20 4.23 1.40
C THR A 47 -12.22 5.69 1.81
N TRP A 48 -13.27 6.44 1.45
CA TRP A 48 -13.46 7.84 1.83
C TRP A 48 -13.43 8.02 3.34
N ALA A 49 -14.18 7.21 4.08
CA ALA A 49 -14.25 7.29 5.53
C ALA A 49 -12.87 7.06 6.18
N LEU A 50 -12.10 6.09 5.70
CA LEU A 50 -10.76 5.84 6.22
C LEU A 50 -9.77 6.97 5.88
N SER A 51 -9.77 7.44 4.62
CA SER A 51 -8.90 8.54 4.19
C SER A 51 -9.21 9.83 4.95
N LYS A 52 -10.50 10.15 5.16
CA LYS A 52 -10.91 11.29 5.98
C LYS A 52 -10.55 11.12 7.45
N PHE A 53 -10.66 9.92 8.01
CA PHE A 53 -10.23 9.63 9.37
C PHE A 53 -8.76 10.00 9.59
N LEU A 54 -7.86 9.53 8.71
CA LEU A 54 -6.42 9.78 8.85
C LEU A 54 -6.06 11.25 8.54
N ASN A 55 -6.64 11.84 7.50
CA ASN A 55 -6.43 13.25 7.20
C ASN A 55 -6.83 14.16 8.38
N ASN A 56 -7.99 13.88 9.00
CA ASN A 56 -8.42 14.60 10.19
C ASN A 56 -7.55 14.29 11.43
N PHE A 57 -6.96 13.09 11.55
CA PHE A 57 -6.00 12.78 12.62
C PHE A 57 -4.78 13.71 12.56
N TYR A 58 -4.12 13.81 11.39
CA TYR A 58 -2.95 14.68 11.24
C TYR A 58 -3.28 16.15 11.48
N SER A 59 -4.42 16.64 10.98
CA SER A 59 -4.86 18.01 11.25
C SER A 59 -5.31 18.25 12.69
N SER A 60 -5.65 17.20 13.46
CA SER A 60 -6.01 17.33 14.88
C SER A 60 -4.79 17.50 15.80
N VAL A 61 -3.59 17.13 15.34
CA VAL A 61 -2.37 17.20 16.13
C VAL A 61 -1.63 18.50 15.81
N ALA A 62 -1.31 19.29 16.84
CA ALA A 62 -0.46 20.46 16.68
C ALA A 62 1.00 20.04 16.44
N LEU A 63 1.33 19.67 15.20
CA LEU A 63 2.65 19.16 14.80
C LEU A 63 3.78 20.13 15.16
N ASN A 64 3.53 21.44 15.03
CA ASN A 64 4.52 22.50 15.28
C ASN A 64 4.92 22.63 16.76
N SER A 65 4.03 22.33 17.71
CA SER A 65 4.31 22.48 19.14
C SER A 65 4.60 21.13 19.83
N SER A 66 3.94 20.05 19.40
CA SER A 66 4.10 18.71 20.02
C SER A 66 5.31 17.94 19.49
N VAL A 67 5.66 18.09 18.20
CA VAL A 67 6.78 17.34 17.60
C VAL A 67 8.09 18.14 17.67
N ALA A 68 8.06 19.42 17.31
CA ALA A 68 9.28 20.23 17.25
C ALA A 68 9.94 20.45 18.62
N SER A 69 9.18 20.43 19.72
CA SER A 69 9.69 20.60 21.08
C SER A 69 10.36 19.35 21.66
N GLN A 70 10.13 18.18 21.05
CA GLN A 70 10.55 16.88 21.59
C GLN A 70 11.62 16.18 20.74
N VAL A 71 12.05 16.78 19.63
CA VAL A 71 13.19 16.32 18.83
C VAL A 71 14.45 17.08 19.27
N SER A 72 15.44 16.37 19.80
CA SER A 72 16.62 16.91 20.52
C SER A 72 17.63 17.71 19.67
N ASN A 73 17.40 17.89 18.37
CA ASN A 73 18.29 18.65 17.48
C ASN A 73 17.48 19.45 16.46
N SER A 74 17.73 20.75 16.35
CA SER A 74 16.98 21.68 15.48
C SER A 74 17.04 21.32 13.99
N THR A 75 18.16 20.80 13.47
CA THR A 75 18.28 20.32 12.09
C THR A 75 17.54 19.00 11.85
N SER A 76 17.37 18.19 12.90
CA SER A 76 16.55 16.97 12.82
C SER A 76 15.07 17.29 13.00
N ALA A 77 14.74 18.26 13.85
CA ALA A 77 13.38 18.71 14.10
C ALA A 77 12.76 19.35 12.84
N SER A 78 13.49 20.22 12.13
CA SER A 78 12.99 20.83 10.89
C SER A 78 12.75 19.80 9.79
N LYS A 79 13.63 18.80 9.64
CA LYS A 79 13.44 17.69 8.70
C LYS A 79 12.28 16.79 9.08
N VAL A 80 12.12 16.47 10.37
CA VAL A 80 10.97 15.68 10.84
C VAL A 80 9.68 16.42 10.58
N LEU A 81 9.62 17.71 10.90
CA LEU A 81 8.44 18.54 10.65
C LEU A 81 8.11 18.62 9.15
N ALA A 82 9.09 18.86 8.29
CA ALA A 82 8.89 18.90 6.84
C ALA A 82 8.33 17.58 6.29
N ASN A 83 8.80 16.43 6.78
CA ASN A 83 8.25 15.14 6.38
C ASN A 83 6.82 14.93 6.88
N LEU A 84 6.50 15.31 8.12
CA LEU A 84 5.14 15.20 8.66
C LEU A 84 4.15 16.11 7.93
N GLN A 85 4.58 17.31 7.55
CA GLN A 85 3.80 18.21 6.68
C GLN A 85 3.61 17.61 5.28
N GLY A 86 4.65 16.94 4.75
CA GLY A 86 4.55 16.19 3.50
C GLY A 86 3.52 15.05 3.57
N ILE A 87 3.52 14.30 4.68
CA ILE A 87 2.53 13.24 4.94
C ILE A 87 1.12 13.81 5.03
N GLU A 88 0.91 14.87 5.82
CA GLU A 88 -0.41 15.54 5.91
C GLU A 88 -0.91 16.00 4.53
N HIS A 89 -0.02 16.55 3.71
CA HIS A 89 -0.35 16.95 2.34
C HIS A 89 -0.71 15.76 1.45
N ALA A 90 0.08 14.67 1.50
CA ALA A 90 -0.19 13.45 0.74
C ALA A 90 -1.51 12.78 1.15
N ASP A 91 -1.87 12.81 2.44
CA ASP A 91 -3.16 12.30 2.92
C ASP A 91 -4.32 13.16 2.43
N ASN A 92 -4.14 14.47 2.30
CA ASN A 92 -5.14 15.33 1.67
C ASN A 92 -5.33 14.96 0.18
N LEU A 93 -4.23 14.73 -0.56
CA LEU A 93 -4.31 14.27 -1.95
C LEU A 93 -4.99 12.90 -2.08
N THR A 94 -4.82 12.02 -1.09
CA THR A 94 -5.51 10.74 -1.02
C THR A 94 -7.03 10.93 -0.93
N VAL A 95 -7.50 11.82 -0.05
CA VAL A 95 -8.93 12.17 0.03
C VAL A 95 -9.45 12.72 -1.31
N GLU A 96 -8.70 13.63 -1.94
CA GLU A 96 -9.08 14.22 -3.22
C GLU A 96 -9.14 13.18 -4.36
N ALA A 97 -8.20 12.23 -4.41
CA ALA A 97 -8.21 11.15 -5.38
C ALA A 97 -9.44 10.25 -5.22
N VAL A 98 -9.82 9.93 -3.98
CA VAL A 98 -11.06 9.19 -3.71
C VAL A 98 -12.28 10.04 -4.11
N ARG A 99 -12.27 11.35 -3.86
CA ARG A 99 -13.35 12.28 -4.24
C ARG A 99 -13.59 12.24 -5.74
N GLU A 100 -12.51 12.37 -6.50
CA GLU A 100 -12.53 12.43 -7.94
C GLU A 100 -13.12 11.15 -8.52
N LEU A 101 -12.64 9.98 -8.09
CA LEU A 101 -13.18 8.70 -8.56
C LEU A 101 -14.63 8.49 -8.12
N SER A 102 -14.96 8.88 -6.88
CA SER A 102 -16.32 8.78 -6.33
C SER A 102 -17.34 9.63 -7.07
N SER A 103 -16.93 10.74 -7.69
CA SER A 103 -17.82 11.56 -8.52
C SER A 103 -18.39 10.82 -9.74
N LYS A 104 -17.71 9.75 -10.18
CA LYS A 104 -18.14 8.88 -11.27
C LYS A 104 -18.96 7.67 -10.78
N ALA A 105 -19.05 7.46 -9.47
CA ALA A 105 -19.67 6.29 -8.89
C ALA A 105 -21.20 6.46 -8.75
N PRO A 106 -21.99 5.45 -9.11
CA PRO A 106 -23.45 5.55 -9.07
C PRO A 106 -23.98 5.68 -7.64
N ASN A 107 -24.79 6.71 -7.37
CA ASN A 107 -25.42 6.96 -6.07
C ASN A 107 -24.43 7.13 -4.90
N PHE A 108 -23.20 7.57 -5.18
CA PHE A 108 -22.25 7.86 -4.12
C PHE A 108 -22.81 8.93 -3.19
N LYS A 109 -22.68 8.67 -1.89
CA LYS A 109 -22.95 9.63 -0.83
C LYS A 109 -21.75 9.67 0.07
N GLU A 110 -21.26 10.88 0.35
CA GLU A 110 -20.16 11.09 1.26
C GLU A 110 -20.53 10.62 2.68
N PRO A 111 -19.82 9.62 3.25
CA PRO A 111 -20.06 9.23 4.62
C PRO A 111 -19.73 10.37 5.59
N SER A 112 -20.67 10.68 6.47
CA SER A 112 -20.48 11.66 7.55
C SER A 112 -20.11 10.92 8.83
N CYS A 113 -18.84 10.96 9.20
CA CYS A 113 -18.31 10.24 10.35
C CYS A 113 -17.98 11.17 11.52
N SER A 114 -18.41 10.80 12.72
CA SER A 114 -17.99 11.45 13.96
C SER A 114 -16.73 10.77 14.49
N TYR A 115 -15.58 11.15 13.93
CA TYR A 115 -14.30 10.55 14.31
C TYR A 115 -13.93 10.87 15.76
N THR A 116 -13.33 9.89 16.43
CA THR A 116 -12.67 10.10 17.72
C THR A 116 -11.19 9.73 17.60
N TYR A 117 -10.35 10.40 18.37
CA TYR A 117 -8.90 10.20 18.33
C TYR A 117 -8.36 9.94 19.73
N PRO A 118 -7.30 9.13 19.85
CA PRO A 118 -6.62 8.95 21.13
C PRO A 118 -5.95 10.25 21.57
N SER A 119 -5.82 10.45 22.87
CA SER A 119 -5.10 11.60 23.42
C SER A 119 -3.61 11.49 23.12
N ILE A 120 -3.05 12.53 22.52
CA ILE A 120 -1.62 12.64 22.22
C ILE A 120 -0.96 13.50 23.29
N SER A 121 -0.24 12.88 24.22
CA SER A 121 0.45 13.56 25.32
C SER A 121 1.92 13.88 25.02
N ASN A 122 2.52 13.16 24.08
CA ASN A 122 3.93 13.29 23.71
C ASN A 122 4.21 12.72 22.31
N ILE A 123 5.41 12.97 21.78
CA ILE A 123 5.84 12.53 20.47
C ILE A 123 5.81 11.01 20.33
N HIS A 124 6.14 10.28 21.39
CA HIS A 124 6.14 8.82 21.35
C HIS A 124 4.71 8.30 21.14
N SER A 125 3.73 8.83 21.86
CA SER A 125 2.31 8.48 21.69
C SER A 125 1.81 8.84 20.30
N PHE A 126 2.21 10.01 19.77
CA PHE A 126 1.89 10.41 18.39
C PHE A 126 2.43 9.39 17.37
N VAL A 127 3.72 9.08 17.42
CA VAL A 127 4.37 8.19 16.45
C VAL A 127 3.78 6.77 16.54
N GLN A 128 3.42 6.28 17.74
CA GLN A 128 2.74 5.00 17.90
C GLN A 128 1.38 4.96 17.20
N TYR A 129 0.51 5.95 17.46
CA TYR A 129 -0.81 5.98 16.84
C TYR A 129 -0.74 6.27 15.34
N ALA A 130 0.13 7.18 14.90
CA ALA A 130 0.35 7.45 13.49
C ALA A 130 0.80 6.17 12.77
N TYR A 131 1.78 5.43 13.31
CA TYR A 131 2.19 4.14 12.76
C TYR A 131 1.04 3.13 12.71
N GLN A 132 0.26 3.01 13.78
CA GLN A 132 -0.88 2.10 13.84
C GLN A 132 -1.94 2.44 12.77
N PHE A 133 -2.28 3.72 12.62
CA PHE A 133 -3.30 4.15 11.65
C PHE A 133 -2.81 3.98 10.22
N GLU A 134 -1.59 4.41 9.90
CA GLU A 134 -0.99 4.24 8.56
C GLU A 134 -0.87 2.77 8.17
N SER A 135 -0.37 1.92 9.08
CA SER A 135 -0.28 0.48 8.85
C SER A 135 -1.66 -0.15 8.69
N THR A 136 -2.67 0.35 9.40
CA THR A 136 -4.05 -0.13 9.27
C THR A 136 -4.64 0.28 7.93
N LEU A 137 -4.48 1.52 7.48
CA LEU A 137 -4.98 1.99 6.18
C LEU A 137 -4.30 1.27 5.02
N CYS A 138 -2.98 1.04 5.12
CA CYS A 138 -2.26 0.23 4.15
C CYS A 138 -2.92 -1.16 3.99
N GLY A 139 -3.05 -1.91 5.08
CA GLY A 139 -3.69 -3.23 5.03
C GLY A 139 -5.17 -3.20 4.68
N ALA A 140 -5.90 -2.16 5.09
CA ALA A 140 -7.31 -1.96 4.77
C ALA A 140 -7.53 -1.78 3.27
N PHE A 141 -6.67 -1.01 2.59
CA PHE A 141 -6.80 -0.77 1.16
C PHE A 141 -6.35 -1.96 0.33
N ILE A 142 -5.31 -2.69 0.75
CA ILE A 142 -4.97 -3.98 0.12
C ILE A 142 -6.16 -4.96 0.26
N GLY A 143 -6.78 -5.03 1.44
CA GLY A 143 -7.91 -5.91 1.67
C GLY A 143 -9.18 -5.51 0.92
N ALA A 144 -9.49 -4.22 0.89
CA ALA A 144 -10.63 -3.67 0.17
C ALA A 144 -10.53 -3.85 -1.35
N ALA A 145 -9.32 -3.96 -1.91
CA ALA A 145 -9.14 -4.22 -3.34
C ALA A 145 -9.82 -5.52 -3.78
N GLY A 146 -9.86 -6.54 -2.91
CA GLY A 146 -10.58 -7.80 -3.16
C GLY A 146 -12.12 -7.68 -3.17
N TYR A 147 -12.67 -6.51 -2.86
CA TYR A 147 -14.11 -6.22 -2.87
C TYR A 147 -14.54 -5.40 -4.10
N THR A 148 -13.59 -4.99 -4.93
CA THR A 148 -13.84 -4.19 -6.14
C THR A 148 -14.23 -5.07 -7.32
N LYS A 149 -14.98 -4.49 -8.26
CA LYS A 149 -15.28 -5.06 -9.58
C LYS A 149 -14.64 -4.25 -10.71
N SER A 150 -14.48 -2.94 -10.52
CA SER A 150 -13.84 -2.08 -11.51
C SER A 150 -12.33 -1.96 -11.26
N PRO A 151 -11.49 -2.15 -12.30
CA PRO A 151 -10.04 -2.02 -12.15
C PRO A 151 -9.60 -0.64 -11.65
N GLU A 152 -10.30 0.43 -12.03
CA GLU A 152 -10.00 1.82 -11.62
C GLU A 152 -10.00 1.95 -10.09
N VAL A 153 -10.95 1.29 -9.39
CA VAL A 153 -11.02 1.32 -7.93
C VAL A 153 -9.93 0.44 -7.31
N SER A 154 -9.67 -0.75 -7.85
CA SER A 154 -8.55 -1.59 -7.36
C SER A 154 -7.20 -0.89 -7.50
N PHE A 155 -6.98 -0.19 -8.62
CA PHE A 155 -5.75 0.56 -8.87
C PHE A 155 -5.60 1.76 -7.94
N LEU A 156 -6.70 2.49 -7.67
CA LEU A 156 -6.68 3.55 -6.67
C LEU A 156 -6.26 2.98 -5.30
N LEU A 157 -6.92 1.91 -4.85
CA LEU A 157 -6.62 1.28 -3.56
C LEU A 157 -5.18 0.79 -3.46
N ALA A 158 -4.63 0.21 -4.53
CA ALA A 158 -3.22 -0.20 -4.56
C ALA A 158 -2.26 0.98 -4.40
N ARG A 159 -2.55 2.12 -5.05
CA ARG A 159 -1.75 3.35 -4.91
C ARG A 159 -1.83 3.90 -3.49
N LEU A 160 -3.04 3.97 -2.91
CA LEU A 160 -3.22 4.43 -1.54
C LEU A 160 -2.50 3.51 -0.54
N ALA A 161 -2.59 2.19 -0.73
CA ALA A 161 -1.87 1.22 0.10
C ALA A 161 -0.36 1.43 0.07
N ALA A 162 0.21 1.70 -1.11
CA ALA A 162 1.64 1.97 -1.26
C ALA A 162 2.07 3.29 -0.58
N GLU A 163 1.24 4.33 -0.68
CA GLU A 163 1.44 5.61 0.01
C GLU A 163 1.50 5.40 1.53
N HIS A 164 0.46 4.80 2.12
CA HIS A 164 0.38 4.55 3.56
C HIS A 164 1.45 3.58 4.06
N SER A 165 1.89 2.62 3.22
CA SER A 165 3.06 1.79 3.56
C SER A 165 4.33 2.64 3.70
N SER A 166 4.53 3.61 2.81
CA SER A 166 5.70 4.48 2.82
C SER A 166 5.68 5.40 4.05
N HIS A 167 4.50 5.95 4.38
CA HIS A 167 4.29 6.73 5.60
C HIS A 167 4.57 5.91 6.87
N ALA A 168 3.97 4.70 6.96
CA ALA A 168 4.16 3.81 8.10
C ALA A 168 5.63 3.45 8.32
N ILE A 169 6.39 3.18 7.24
CA ILE A 169 7.83 2.90 7.31
C ILE A 169 8.58 4.13 7.82
N TYR A 170 8.33 5.31 7.25
CA TYR A 170 8.97 6.54 7.71
C TYR A 170 8.73 6.77 9.21
N ILE A 171 7.47 6.66 9.66
CA ILE A 171 7.08 6.90 11.05
C ILE A 171 7.71 5.87 11.98
N SER A 172 7.65 4.58 11.64
CA SER A 172 8.20 3.54 12.51
C SER A 172 9.72 3.48 12.51
N SER A 173 10.41 4.07 11.52
CA SER A 173 11.87 4.32 11.59
C SER A 173 12.25 5.26 12.74
N ARG A 174 11.28 5.97 13.33
CA ARG A 174 11.45 6.80 14.54
C ARG A 174 11.20 6.03 15.83
N LEU A 175 10.52 4.88 15.77
CA LEU A 175 10.31 3.98 16.91
C LEU A 175 11.42 2.94 17.01
N ASN A 176 11.84 2.39 15.87
CA ASN A 176 12.74 1.25 15.80
C ASN A 176 13.89 1.54 14.83
N SER A 177 15.10 1.18 15.22
CA SER A 177 16.28 1.25 14.34
C SER A 177 16.33 0.11 13.31
N SER A 178 15.56 -0.96 13.51
CA SER A 178 15.47 -2.12 12.63
C SER A 178 14.01 -2.37 12.25
N MET A 179 13.70 -2.21 10.97
CA MET A 179 12.33 -2.29 10.44
C MET A 179 12.02 -3.60 9.72
N PHE A 180 13.04 -4.21 9.13
CA PHE A 180 12.93 -5.48 8.41
C PHE A 180 13.56 -6.57 9.25
N MET A 181 12.75 -7.52 9.69
CA MET A 181 13.25 -8.69 10.40
C MET A 181 13.74 -9.73 9.39
N ALA A 182 14.97 -10.22 9.58
CA ALA A 182 15.56 -11.24 8.72
C ALA A 182 14.77 -12.57 8.71
N ASN A 183 13.97 -12.80 9.75
CA ASN A 183 13.10 -13.97 9.92
C ASN A 183 11.61 -13.64 9.72
N SER A 184 11.28 -12.58 8.98
CA SER A 184 9.87 -12.29 8.66
C SER A 184 9.30 -13.40 7.78
N SER A 185 8.23 -14.07 8.26
CA SER A 185 7.51 -15.09 7.49
C SER A 185 6.27 -14.55 6.78
N SER A 186 5.86 -13.30 7.03
CA SER A 186 4.62 -12.72 6.50
C SER A 186 4.88 -11.53 5.59
N LEU A 187 4.04 -11.38 4.55
CA LEU A 187 3.86 -10.14 3.82
C LEU A 187 3.10 -9.09 4.65
N ILE A 188 3.01 -7.86 4.13
CA ILE A 188 2.17 -6.80 4.70
C ILE A 188 0.74 -7.35 4.87
N PRO A 189 0.14 -7.25 6.07
CA PRO A 189 -1.20 -7.75 6.31
C PRO A 189 -2.21 -7.06 5.41
N ALA A 190 -3.20 -7.80 4.95
CA ALA A 190 -4.33 -7.25 4.25
C ALA A 190 -5.61 -7.57 5.03
N TYR A 191 -6.29 -6.52 5.47
CA TYR A 191 -7.38 -6.62 6.44
C TYR A 191 -8.73 -6.62 5.73
N ALA A 192 -9.58 -7.59 6.06
CA ALA A 192 -10.95 -7.56 5.57
C ALA A 192 -11.66 -6.28 6.09
N PRO A 193 -12.51 -5.62 5.29
CA PRO A 193 -13.21 -4.41 5.73
C PRO A 193 -14.01 -4.60 7.02
N THR A 194 -14.60 -5.79 7.23
CA THR A 194 -15.28 -6.13 8.48
C THR A 194 -14.34 -6.09 9.69
N GLN A 195 -13.10 -6.58 9.56
CA GLN A 195 -12.07 -6.53 10.61
C GLN A 195 -11.66 -5.09 10.93
N VAL A 196 -11.46 -4.26 9.91
CA VAL A 196 -11.11 -2.84 10.09
C VAL A 196 -12.22 -2.08 10.81
N LEU A 197 -13.48 -2.43 10.58
CA LEU A 197 -14.62 -1.81 11.27
C LEU A 197 -14.88 -2.40 12.67
N MET A 198 -14.12 -3.41 13.13
CA MET A 198 -14.25 -3.91 14.50
C MET A 198 -13.69 -2.91 15.50
N THR A 199 -14.30 -2.91 16.70
CA THR A 199 -13.77 -2.18 17.85
C THR A 199 -12.49 -2.84 18.33
N GLY A 200 -11.46 -2.03 18.59
CA GLY A 200 -10.16 -2.51 19.02
C GLY A 200 -9.15 -1.38 19.10
N ASN A 201 -8.04 -1.64 19.79
CA ASN A 201 -6.87 -0.76 19.84
C ASN A 201 -5.64 -1.53 19.36
N VAL A 202 -5.76 -2.15 18.19
CA VAL A 202 -4.70 -2.92 17.53
C VAL A 202 -4.66 -2.54 16.05
N THR A 203 -3.52 -2.72 15.40
CA THR A 203 -3.42 -2.55 13.95
C THR A 203 -4.42 -3.46 13.24
N GLY A 204 -5.13 -2.91 12.26
CA GLY A 204 -6.19 -3.62 11.54
C GLY A 204 -7.59 -3.43 12.15
N SER A 205 -7.76 -2.59 13.17
CA SER A 205 -9.07 -2.27 13.76
C SER A 205 -9.20 -0.77 14.06
N LEU A 206 -10.19 -0.14 13.45
CA LEU A 206 -10.51 1.30 13.57
C LEU A 206 -11.95 1.57 14.02
N GLY A 207 -12.77 0.53 14.27
CA GLY A 207 -14.19 0.69 14.59
C GLY A 207 -14.46 1.64 15.76
N SER A 208 -13.58 1.62 16.78
CA SER A 208 -13.66 2.52 17.94
C SER A 208 -13.51 4.00 17.57
N TYR A 209 -12.80 4.30 16.47
CA TYR A 209 -12.49 5.66 16.04
C TYR A 209 -13.46 6.19 14.97
N LEU A 210 -14.08 5.31 14.18
CA LEU A 210 -14.95 5.70 13.06
C LEU A 210 -16.40 5.99 13.47
N GLY A 211 -16.82 5.58 14.67
CA GLY A 211 -18.17 5.86 15.19
C GLY A 211 -19.30 5.19 14.39
N GLY A 212 -19.03 4.11 13.66
CA GLY A 212 -20.05 3.33 12.92
C GLY A 212 -20.63 4.02 11.69
N CYS A 213 -19.98 5.04 11.14
CA CYS A 213 -20.49 5.85 10.03
C CYS A 213 -20.52 5.16 8.66
N VAL A 214 -19.83 4.02 8.52
CA VAL A 214 -19.71 3.28 7.26
C VAL A 214 -19.82 1.79 7.52
N SER A 215 -20.34 1.06 6.55
CA SER A 215 -20.46 -0.40 6.58
C SER A 215 -19.38 -1.06 5.72
N ALA A 216 -19.10 -2.33 6.01
CA ALA A 216 -18.21 -3.11 5.16
C ALA A 216 -18.85 -3.30 3.77
N PRO A 217 -18.10 -3.09 2.67
CA PRO A 217 -18.61 -3.36 1.33
C PRO A 217 -18.96 -4.84 1.17
N SER A 218 -19.96 -5.08 0.32
CA SER A 218 -20.42 -6.44 0.02
C SER A 218 -19.35 -7.18 -0.79
N ASN A 219 -19.04 -8.42 -0.41
CA ASN A 219 -18.05 -9.19 -1.15
C ASN A 219 -18.63 -9.69 -2.49
N PRO A 220 -17.95 -9.44 -3.64
CA PRO A 220 -18.42 -9.88 -4.94
C PRO A 220 -18.38 -11.40 -5.15
N CYS A 221 -17.53 -12.13 -4.42
CA CYS A 221 -17.17 -13.53 -4.69
C CYS A 221 -17.25 -14.46 -3.45
N GLY A 222 -17.96 -14.10 -2.39
CA GLY A 222 -18.09 -14.91 -1.16
C GLY A 222 -17.01 -14.60 -0.10
N ALA A 223 -16.69 -15.50 0.82
CA ALA A 223 -15.70 -15.20 1.87
C ALA A 223 -14.28 -15.10 1.29
N LEU A 224 -13.73 -13.88 1.23
CA LEU A 224 -12.35 -13.65 0.80
C LEU A 224 -11.38 -14.03 1.91
N LYS A 225 -10.55 -15.06 1.66
CA LYS A 225 -9.47 -15.44 2.56
C LYS A 225 -8.23 -14.60 2.27
N ILE A 226 -8.07 -13.53 3.04
CA ILE A 226 -6.83 -12.77 3.08
C ILE A 226 -6.08 -13.20 4.35
N GLY A 227 -5.27 -14.26 4.22
CA GLY A 227 -4.40 -14.72 5.31
C GLY A 227 -3.06 -13.98 5.29
N PRO A 228 -2.21 -14.13 6.34
CA PRO A 228 -0.80 -13.80 6.20
C PRO A 228 -0.28 -14.64 5.05
N LEU A 229 0.15 -13.98 3.98
CA LEU A 229 0.76 -14.64 2.83
C LEU A 229 2.14 -15.12 3.31
N GLU A 230 2.15 -16.28 3.97
CA GLU A 230 3.35 -16.91 4.49
C GLU A 230 4.34 -17.09 3.34
N ALA A 231 5.47 -16.39 3.38
CA ALA A 231 6.56 -16.54 2.44
C ALA A 231 7.38 -17.77 2.86
N ASN A 232 6.83 -18.98 2.73
CA ASN A 232 7.61 -20.20 2.95
C ASN A 232 8.55 -20.43 1.75
N ILE A 233 9.69 -19.75 1.73
CA ILE A 233 10.78 -19.97 0.79
C ILE A 233 11.72 -21.06 1.33
N THR A 234 11.18 -22.24 1.66
CA THR A 234 11.98 -23.44 1.87
C THR A 234 11.24 -24.65 1.33
N SER A 235 11.61 -25.07 0.12
CA SER A 235 11.98 -26.46 -0.20
C SER A 235 12.25 -26.63 -1.68
N SER A 236 13.52 -26.70 -2.06
CA SER A 236 13.92 -27.56 -3.17
C SER A 236 13.61 -29.00 -2.78
N VAL A 237 12.57 -29.60 -3.34
CA VAL A 237 12.47 -31.06 -3.49
C VAL A 237 11.68 -31.41 -4.74
N VAL A 238 12.36 -32.15 -5.59
CA VAL A 238 11.85 -32.92 -6.71
C VAL A 238 10.94 -34.06 -6.21
N ALA A 239 9.98 -34.40 -7.07
CA ALA A 239 9.29 -35.69 -7.26
C ALA A 239 8.05 -36.03 -6.41
N GLY A 240 6.97 -36.39 -7.12
CA GLY A 240 5.81 -37.09 -6.57
C GLY A 240 4.52 -36.99 -7.39
N SER A 241 4.54 -37.35 -8.68
CA SER A 241 3.33 -37.50 -9.51
C SER A 241 2.52 -38.75 -9.15
N SER A 242 1.20 -38.66 -9.25
CA SER A 242 0.26 -39.77 -9.45
C SER A 242 -0.78 -39.32 -10.50
N SER A 243 -0.56 -39.64 -11.78
CA SER A 243 -1.16 -40.77 -12.56
C SER A 243 -2.62 -40.49 -12.97
N THR A 244 -3.08 -40.47 -14.23
CA THR A 244 -2.73 -41.19 -15.50
C THR A 244 -3.84 -40.84 -16.56
N PRO A 245 -3.85 -41.33 -17.84
CA PRO A 245 -2.81 -41.88 -18.73
C PRO A 245 -2.86 -41.41 -20.22
N LEU A 246 -1.92 -41.97 -21.02
CA LEU A 246 -1.89 -42.24 -22.48
C LEU A 246 -1.33 -41.20 -23.50
N GLY A 247 -0.13 -41.52 -24.01
CA GLY A 247 0.08 -41.75 -25.45
C GLY A 247 1.11 -40.87 -26.18
N GLY A 248 2.28 -41.44 -26.54
CA GLY A 248 3.10 -40.98 -27.69
C GLY A 248 4.62 -40.88 -27.47
N SER A 249 5.36 -41.94 -27.83
CA SER A 249 6.82 -41.97 -28.08
C SER A 249 7.22 -40.99 -29.21
N SER A 250 8.45 -40.48 -29.40
CA SER A 250 9.77 -41.12 -29.41
C SER A 250 10.92 -40.10 -29.62
N SER A 251 12.08 -40.41 -29.03
CA SER A 251 13.48 -40.12 -29.44
C SER A 251 13.92 -38.71 -29.90
N SER A 252 14.90 -38.12 -29.21
CA SER A 252 16.32 -38.19 -29.61
C SER A 252 17.21 -37.33 -28.70
N SER A 253 18.36 -37.90 -28.38
CA SER A 253 19.48 -37.34 -27.64
C SER A 253 20.25 -36.28 -28.42
N MET A 254 20.67 -35.20 -27.77
CA MET A 254 21.96 -34.56 -28.07
C MET A 254 22.65 -34.09 -26.80
N SER A 255 23.74 -34.79 -26.48
CA SER A 255 24.83 -34.33 -25.64
C SER A 255 25.54 -33.16 -26.32
N SER A 256 26.00 -32.17 -25.54
CA SER A 256 27.25 -31.47 -25.80
C SER A 256 27.78 -30.84 -24.52
N SER A 257 28.91 -31.39 -24.12
CA SER A 257 29.87 -30.99 -23.12
C SER A 257 30.54 -29.65 -23.41
N ALA A 258 30.82 -28.89 -22.35
CA ALA A 258 32.10 -28.18 -22.20
C ALA A 258 32.40 -28.01 -20.70
N SER A 259 33.42 -28.72 -20.23
CA SER A 259 34.08 -28.53 -18.94
C SER A 259 35.45 -27.90 -19.14
N ALA A 260 36.05 -27.50 -18.02
CA ALA A 260 37.42 -27.03 -17.79
C ALA A 260 37.59 -25.50 -17.81
N SER A 261 38.31 -24.86 -16.89
CA SER A 261 39.18 -25.37 -15.82
C SER A 261 39.36 -24.28 -14.76
N GLY A 262 39.47 -24.69 -13.50
CA GLY A 262 39.73 -23.78 -12.39
C GLY A 262 41.20 -23.36 -12.27
N SER A 263 41.46 -22.34 -11.44
CA SER A 263 42.64 -22.25 -10.59
C SER A 263 42.43 -21.16 -9.53
N ALA A 264 42.46 -21.58 -8.27
CA ALA A 264 42.66 -20.72 -7.12
C ALA A 264 44.16 -20.42 -6.96
N SER A 265 44.53 -19.22 -6.53
CA SER A 265 45.73 -19.01 -5.73
C SER A 265 45.69 -17.68 -4.99
N ALA A 266 45.99 -17.74 -3.69
CA ALA A 266 46.12 -16.62 -2.76
C ALA A 266 47.60 -16.19 -2.65
N ARG A 267 47.89 -14.89 -2.46
CA ARG A 267 48.91 -14.39 -1.50
C ARG A 267 49.10 -12.86 -1.49
N LEU A 268 49.11 -12.34 -0.25
CA LEU A 268 49.91 -11.26 0.37
C LEU A 268 50.73 -10.31 -0.53
N HIS A 269 50.51 -9.00 -0.36
CA HIS A 269 51.42 -8.03 0.29
C HIS A 269 50.64 -6.75 0.62
#